data_AF-A0A957P2L1-F1
#
_entry.id   AF-A0A957P2L1-F1
#
_cell.length_a   1.000
_cell.length_b   1.000
_cell.length_c   1.000
_cell.angle_alpha   90.00
_cell.angle_beta   90.00
_cell.angle_gamma   90.00
#
_symmetry.space_group_name_H-M   'P 1'
#
loop_
_entity.id
_entity.type
_entity.pdbx_description
1 polymer ?
#
loop_
_entity_poly.entity_id
_entity_poly.type
_entity_poly.pdbx_seq_one_letter_code
_entity_poly.pdbx_strand_id
1 'polypeptide(L)'
;AMMGDMADEAMRNMAAAGVDVEVLMRKGASAAQQLGALTSTPEYDALMNSGLLDARALGMLANLGQAMRNSQSQPVRPLGPLGLFSAMRDPDVQKALGFLMNFAKELGKTL
;
A
#
# COMPACT_ATOMS: atom_id res chain seq x y z
N ALA A 1 10.14 -30.98 -29.07
CA ALA A 1 9.70 -32.04 -28.14
C ALA A 1 9.88 -31.59 -26.68
N MET A 2 11.10 -31.39 -26.19
CA MET A 2 11.41 -31.04 -24.78
C MET A 2 10.58 -29.89 -24.16
N MET A 3 10.31 -28.81 -24.92
CA MET A 3 9.57 -27.65 -24.40
C MET A 3 8.06 -27.92 -24.24
N GLY A 4 7.50 -28.84 -25.04
CA GLY A 4 6.12 -29.31 -24.89
C GLY A 4 5.98 -30.24 -23.68
N ASP A 5 6.94 -31.14 -23.49
CA ASP A 5 6.93 -32.06 -22.35
C ASP A 5 7.08 -31.32 -21.00
N MET A 6 7.93 -30.29 -20.93
CA MET A 6 8.03 -29.42 -19.75
C MET A 6 6.73 -28.67 -19.45
N ALA A 7 6.02 -28.21 -20.49
CA ALA A 7 4.74 -27.53 -20.33
C ALA A 7 3.65 -28.49 -19.83
N ASP A 8 3.59 -29.70 -20.38
CA ASP A 8 2.63 -30.74 -19.99
C ASP A 8 2.87 -31.26 -18.57
N GLU A 9 4.13 -31.36 -18.14
CA GLU A 9 4.49 -31.74 -16.77
C GLU A 9 4.17 -30.63 -15.77
N ALA A 10 4.42 -29.36 -16.12
CA ALA A 10 4.00 -28.21 -15.33
C ALA A 10 2.47 -28.12 -15.18
N MET A 11 1.73 -28.34 -16.26
CA MET A 11 0.26 -28.36 -16.26
C MET A 11 -0.29 -29.48 -15.38
N ARG A 12 0.30 -30.69 -15.45
CA ARG A 12 -0.07 -31.81 -14.57
C ARG A 12 0.20 -31.53 -13.10
N ASN A 13 1.34 -30.92 -12.79
CA ASN A 13 1.69 -30.55 -11.41
C ASN A 13 0.75 -29.46 -10.85
N MET A 14 0.32 -28.51 -11.69
CA MET A 14 -0.65 -27.48 -11.30
C MET A 14 -2.07 -28.06 -11.11
N ALA A 15 -2.49 -28.98 -11.99
CA ALA A 15 -3.76 -29.68 -11.85
C ALA A 15 -3.80 -30.55 -10.56
N ALA A 16 -2.69 -31.20 -10.22
CA ALA A 16 -2.55 -31.96 -8.97
C ALA A 16 -2.61 -31.06 -7.71
N ALA A 17 -2.22 -29.79 -7.83
CA ALA A 17 -2.37 -28.77 -6.80
C ALA A 17 -3.77 -28.12 -6.76
N GLY A 18 -4.72 -28.59 -7.58
CA GLY A 18 -6.08 -28.04 -7.67
C GLY A 18 -6.14 -26.67 -8.35
N VAL A 19 -5.09 -26.27 -9.06
CA VAL A 19 -5.03 -24.99 -9.79
C VAL A 19 -5.55 -25.21 -11.20
N ASP A 20 -6.71 -24.62 -11.49
CA ASP A 20 -7.26 -24.57 -12.84
C ASP A 20 -6.47 -23.53 -13.67
N VAL A 21 -5.62 -24.03 -14.58
CA VAL A 21 -4.73 -23.21 -15.42
C VAL A 21 -5.53 -22.33 -16.37
N GLU A 22 -6.69 -22.76 -16.84
CA GLU A 22 -7.55 -21.95 -17.70
C GLU A 22 -8.16 -20.77 -16.91
N VAL A 23 -8.62 -21.04 -15.69
CA VAL A 23 -9.10 -19.98 -14.78
C VAL A 23 -7.98 -19.04 -14.38
N LEU A 24 -6.78 -19.55 -14.10
CA LEU A 24 -5.59 -18.75 -13.79
C LEU A 24 -5.22 -17.84 -14.96
N MET A 25 -5.18 -18.38 -16.18
CA MET A 25 -4.91 -17.63 -17.41
C MET A 25 -5.96 -16.56 -17.64
N ARG A 26 -7.26 -16.90 -17.50
CA ARG A 26 -8.36 -15.95 -17.67
C ARG A 26 -8.32 -14.82 -16.63
N LYS A 27 -8.08 -15.16 -15.36
CA LYS A 27 -7.94 -14.17 -14.28
C LYS A 27 -6.69 -13.30 -14.47
N GLY A 28 -5.57 -13.90 -14.87
CA GLY A 28 -4.34 -13.19 -15.19
C GLY A 28 -4.51 -12.21 -16.35
N ALA A 29 -5.14 -12.66 -17.44
CA ALA A 29 -5.46 -11.80 -18.58
C ALA A 29 -6.41 -10.66 -18.18
N SER A 30 -7.44 -10.95 -17.38
CA SER A 30 -8.37 -9.92 -16.89
C SER A 30 -7.68 -8.91 -15.99
N ALA A 31 -6.79 -9.37 -15.08
CA ALA A 31 -6.01 -8.50 -14.22
C ALA A 31 -5.03 -7.63 -15.02
N ALA A 32 -4.33 -8.21 -16.00
CA ALA A 32 -3.44 -7.47 -16.90
C ALA A 32 -4.21 -6.42 -17.71
N GLN A 33 -5.42 -6.74 -18.19
CA GLN A 33 -6.26 -5.80 -18.91
C GLN A 33 -6.77 -4.67 -18.00
N GLN A 34 -7.16 -4.98 -16.76
CA GLN A 34 -7.56 -3.96 -15.78
C GLN A 34 -6.39 -3.05 -15.40
N LEU A 35 -5.19 -3.61 -15.19
CA LEU A 35 -3.98 -2.82 -14.93
C LEU A 35 -3.60 -1.95 -16.13
N GLY A 36 -3.67 -2.48 -17.36
CA GLY A 36 -3.43 -1.72 -18.58
C GLY A 36 -4.47 -0.61 -18.80
N ALA A 37 -5.74 -0.88 -18.48
CA ALA A 37 -6.78 0.13 -18.53
C ALA A 37 -6.52 1.26 -17.52
N LEU A 38 -6.05 0.94 -16.31
CA LEU A 38 -5.64 1.94 -15.32
C LEU A 38 -4.49 2.81 -15.83
N THR A 39 -3.48 2.23 -16.50
CA THR A 39 -2.38 3.03 -17.07
C THR A 39 -2.80 3.99 -18.19
N SER A 40 -3.99 3.78 -18.75
CA SER A 40 -4.52 4.60 -19.85
C SER A 40 -5.46 5.71 -19.38
N THR A 41 -5.67 5.86 -18.06
CA THR A 41 -6.56 6.88 -17.54
C THR A 41 -5.79 8.16 -17.18
N PRO A 42 -6.40 9.36 -17.36
CA PRO A 42 -5.79 10.62 -16.94
C PRO A 42 -5.42 10.65 -15.44
N GLU A 43 -6.13 9.88 -14.62
CA GLU A 43 -5.87 9.77 -13.18
C GLU A 43 -4.56 9.03 -12.90
N TYR A 44 -4.16 8.07 -13.73
CA TYR A 44 -2.85 7.41 -13.62
C TYR A 44 -1.71 8.38 -13.91
N ASP A 45 -1.82 9.18 -14.97
CA ASP A 45 -0.84 10.20 -15.29
C ASP A 45 -0.79 11.28 -14.19
N ALA A 46 -1.94 11.69 -13.68
CA ALA A 46 -2.01 12.60 -12.53
C ALA A 46 -1.34 11.98 -11.28
N LEU A 47 -1.53 10.69 -11.02
CA LEU A 47 -0.91 9.98 -9.91
C LEU A 47 0.61 9.87 -10.07
N MET A 48 1.10 9.50 -11.26
CA MET A 48 2.54 9.45 -11.55
C MET A 48 3.19 10.82 -11.39
N ASN A 49 2.51 11.88 -11.85
CA ASN A 49 3.02 13.24 -11.83
C ASN A 49 2.75 13.97 -10.49
N SER A 50 1.93 13.41 -9.59
CA SER A 50 1.62 14.00 -8.28
C SER A 50 2.78 13.96 -7.28
N GLY A 51 3.87 13.23 -7.61
CA GLY A 51 4.99 13.01 -6.71
C GLY A 51 4.76 11.89 -5.69
N LEU A 52 3.61 11.20 -5.69
CA LEU A 52 3.34 10.10 -4.76
C LEU A 52 4.30 8.91 -4.90
N LEU A 53 4.89 8.72 -6.08
CA LEU A 53 5.92 7.71 -6.31
C LEU A 53 7.36 8.22 -6.16
N ASP A 54 7.55 9.47 -5.72
CA ASP A 54 8.89 9.97 -5.47
C ASP A 54 9.54 9.30 -4.25
N ALA A 55 10.88 9.34 -4.19
CA ALA A 55 11.62 8.69 -3.10
C ALA A 55 11.25 9.23 -1.71
N ARG A 56 10.77 10.47 -1.62
CA ARG A 56 10.42 11.13 -0.34
C ARG A 56 9.05 10.66 0.14
N ALA A 57 8.05 10.59 -0.72
CA ALA A 57 6.72 10.08 -0.47
C ALA A 57 6.76 8.59 -0.11
N LEU A 58 7.52 7.79 -0.87
CA LEU A 58 7.77 6.38 -0.55
C LEU A 58 8.46 6.22 0.81
N GLY A 59 9.44 7.08 1.13
CA GLY A 59 10.09 7.11 2.44
C GLY A 59 9.10 7.40 3.59
N MET A 60 8.17 8.34 3.39
CA MET A 60 7.13 8.63 4.38
C MET A 60 6.18 7.44 4.57
N LEU A 61 5.76 6.78 3.48
CA LEU A 61 4.93 5.57 3.55
C LEU A 61 5.65 4.44 4.30
N ALA A 62 6.95 4.25 4.06
CA ALA A 62 7.76 3.28 4.79
C ALA A 62 7.81 3.59 6.30
N ASN A 63 8.01 4.86 6.66
CA ASN A 63 8.01 5.31 8.06
C ASN A 63 6.64 5.08 8.73
N LEU A 64 5.54 5.38 8.04
CA LEU A 64 4.18 5.11 8.52
C LEU A 64 3.94 3.61 8.75
N GLY A 65 4.36 2.77 7.80
CA GLY A 65 4.28 1.31 7.94
C GLY A 65 5.12 0.80 9.12
N GLN A 66 6.31 1.36 9.33
CA GLN A 66 7.14 1.04 10.49
C GLN A 66 6.49 1.47 11.80
N ALA A 67 5.95 2.68 11.87
CA ALA A 67 5.24 3.18 13.05
C ALA A 67 4.01 2.31 13.37
N MET A 68 3.25 1.89 12.36
CA MET A 68 2.11 0.99 12.53
C MET A 68 2.55 -0.36 13.12
N ARG A 69 3.57 -1.01 12.54
CA ARG A 69 4.11 -2.29 13.05
C ARG A 69 4.61 -2.16 14.49
N ASN A 70 5.35 -1.10 14.80
CA ASN A 70 5.85 -0.84 16.15
C ASN A 70 4.70 -0.61 17.14
N SER A 71 3.64 0.08 16.72
CA SER A 71 2.46 0.35 17.57
C SER A 71 1.70 -0.93 17.90
N GLN A 72 1.57 -1.86 16.95
CA GLN A 72 0.87 -3.14 17.18
C GLN A 72 1.57 -4.03 18.22
N SER A 73 2.88 -3.86 18.41
CA SER A 73 3.65 -4.59 19.42
C SER A 73 3.44 -4.08 20.85
N GLN A 74 2.77 -2.93 21.02
CA GLN A 74 2.56 -2.31 22.33
C GLN A 74 1.12 -2.51 22.82
N PRO A 75 0.92 -2.77 24.13
CA PRO A 75 -0.42 -2.89 24.69
C PRO A 75 -1.14 -1.54 24.63
N VAL A 76 -2.34 -1.53 24.02
CA VAL A 76 -3.20 -0.34 23.99
C VAL A 76 -3.74 -0.09 25.38
N ARG A 77 -3.28 0.99 26.02
CA ARG A 77 -3.79 1.44 27.32
C ARG A 77 -4.80 2.56 27.11
N PRO A 78 -6.00 2.48 27.70
CA PRO A 78 -6.95 3.59 27.64
C PRO A 78 -6.34 4.83 28.30
N LEU A 79 -6.41 5.96 27.60
CA LEU A 79 -5.95 7.25 28.12
C LEU A 79 -7.10 7.96 28.83
N GLY A 80 -6.92 8.27 30.11
CA GLY A 80 -7.80 9.20 30.82
C GLY A 80 -7.52 10.66 30.43
N PRO A 81 -8.35 11.62 30.86
CA PRO A 81 -8.19 13.04 30.52
C PRO A 81 -6.80 13.62 30.83
N LEU A 82 -6.23 13.25 31.99
CA LEU A 82 -4.86 13.63 32.36
C LEU A 82 -3.79 12.97 31.49
N GLY A 83 -4.01 11.71 31.10
CA GLY A 83 -3.12 10.99 30.20
C GLY A 83 -3.10 11.60 28.80
N LEU A 84 -4.26 12.06 28.31
CA LEU A 84 -4.36 12.79 27.05
C LEU A 84 -3.63 14.13 27.11
N PHE A 85 -3.78 14.87 28.21
CA PHE A 85 -3.04 16.12 28.42
C PHE A 85 -1.52 15.90 28.46
N SER A 86 -1.07 14.84 29.13
CA SER A 86 0.33 14.46 29.15
C SER A 86 0.84 14.07 27.76
N ALA A 87 0.05 13.32 26.98
CA ALA A 87 0.40 12.93 25.62
C ALA A 87 0.56 14.15 24.69
N MET A 88 -0.23 15.20 24.86
CA MET A 88 -0.05 16.46 24.11
C MET A 88 1.25 17.20 24.44
N ARG A 89 1.88 16.90 25.59
CA ARG A 89 3.19 17.46 25.98
C ARG A 89 4.36 16.61 25.52
N ASP A 90 4.10 15.43 24.95
CA ASP A 90 5.13 14.55 24.42
C ASP A 90 5.77 15.16 23.16
N PRO A 91 7.11 15.29 23.09
CA PRO A 91 7.79 15.91 21.95
C PRO A 91 7.54 15.22 20.61
N ASP A 92 7.37 13.90 20.60
CA ASP A 92 7.16 13.15 19.35
C ASP A 92 5.71 13.26 18.89
N VAL A 93 4.75 13.29 19.82
CA VAL A 93 3.34 13.63 19.51
C VAL A 93 3.25 15.05 18.95
N GLN A 94 3.97 16.02 19.51
CA GLN A 94 3.99 17.40 19.01
C GLN A 94 4.53 17.51 17.58
N LYS A 95 5.61 16.78 17.24
CA LYS A 95 6.13 16.73 15.88
C LYS A 95 5.10 16.17 14.89
N ALA A 96 4.42 15.07 15.27
CA ALA A 96 3.39 14.46 14.45
C ALA A 96 2.19 15.40 14.24
N LEU A 97 1.73 16.07 15.30
CA LEU A 97 0.68 17.08 15.21
C LEU A 97 1.11 18.27 14.32
N GLY A 98 2.33 18.76 14.47
CA GLY A 98 2.87 19.83 13.62
C GLY A 98 2.89 19.45 12.14
N PHE A 99 3.31 18.22 11.82
CA PHE A 99 3.21 17.69 10.45
C PHE A 99 1.76 17.65 9.95
N LEU A 100 0.84 17.12 10.75
CA LEU A 100 -0.58 17.05 10.39
C LEU A 100 -1.18 18.43 10.12
N MET A 101 -0.79 19.45 10.87
CA MET A 101 -1.26 20.83 10.63
C MET A 101 -0.71 21.40 9.32
N ASN A 102 0.57 21.16 9.01
CA ASN A 102 1.15 21.56 7.73
C ASN A 102 0.47 20.85 6.56
N PHE A 103 0.24 19.53 6.68
CA PHE A 103 -0.50 18.75 5.70
C PHE A 103 -1.91 19.28 5.49
N ALA A 104 -2.68 19.47 6.58
CA ALA A 104 -4.04 19.98 6.51
C ALA A 104 -4.11 21.37 5.86
N LYS A 105 -3.12 22.23 6.13
CA LYS A 105 -3.02 23.56 5.52
C LYS A 105 -2.76 23.49 4.01
N GLU A 106 -1.87 22.61 3.56
CA GLU A 106 -1.62 22.43 2.11
C GLU A 106 -2.83 21.81 1.42
N LEU A 107 -3.43 20.77 2.02
CA LEU A 107 -4.63 20.13 1.50
C LEU A 107 -5.79 21.14 1.34
N GLY A 108 -6.01 21.98 2.35
CA GLY A 108 -7.05 23.01 2.32
C GLY A 108 -6.87 24.09 1.25
N LYS A 109 -5.69 24.24 0.63
CA LYS A 109 -5.51 25.13 -0.53
C LYS A 109 -6.02 24.52 -1.83
N THR A 110 -6.19 23.20 -1.86
CA THR A 110 -6.54 22.41 -3.04
C THR A 110 -7.99 21.87 -3.01
N LEU A 111 -8.69 22.07 -1.90
CA LEU A 111 -10.12 21.78 -1.72
C LEU A 111 -10.95 23.05 -1.91
#